data_AF-A0A220UMF1-F1
#
_entry.id   AF-A0A220UMF1-F1
#
_cell.length_a   1.000
_cell.length_b   1.000
_cell.length_c   1.000
_cell.angle_alpha   90.00
_cell.angle_beta   90.00
_cell.angle_gamma   90.00
#
_symmetry.space_group_name_H-M   'P 1'
#
loop_
_entity.id
_entity.type
_entity.pdbx_description
1 polymer ?
#
loop_
_entity_poly.entity_id
_entity_poly.type
_entity_poly.pdbx_seq_one_letter_code
_entity_poly.pdbx_strand_id
1 'polypeptide(L)'
;MANIFYISLPERFDFYHHKKFTSDYQKAFLEEDIKHLVLDFSRVLYIDSSALGMMVLLHRKALERQISTAIRGLHGQAEEIITIANMGRLYLVERDV
;
A
#
# COMPACT_ATOMS: atom_id res chain seq x y z
N MET A 1 -2.58 8.97 -20.41
CA MET A 1 -3.33 8.24 -19.37
C MET A 1 -2.32 7.89 -18.29
N ALA A 2 -2.52 8.32 -17.05
CA ALA A 2 -1.56 8.01 -15.98
C ALA A 2 -1.60 6.51 -15.70
N ASN A 3 -0.44 5.84 -15.67
CA ASN A 3 -0.39 4.41 -15.38
C ASN A 3 -0.59 4.18 -13.87
N ILE A 4 -1.57 3.34 -13.53
CA ILE A 4 -1.91 2.96 -12.15
C ILE A 4 -1.43 1.54 -11.92
N PHE A 5 -0.58 1.34 -10.91
CA PHE A 5 -0.09 0.02 -10.53
C PHE A 5 -0.77 -0.46 -9.25
N TYR A 6 -1.40 -1.63 -9.30
CA TYR A 6 -2.07 -2.23 -8.15
C TYR A 6 -1.19 -3.31 -7.51
N ILE A 7 -1.04 -3.27 -6.18
CA ILE A 7 -0.41 -4.33 -5.41
C ILE A 7 -1.46 -4.98 -4.52
N SER A 8 -1.86 -6.19 -4.86
CA SER A 8 -2.74 -7.01 -4.02
C SER A 8 -1.99 -7.53 -2.80
N LEU A 9 -2.44 -7.15 -1.62
CA LEU A 9 -1.86 -7.59 -0.36
C LEU A 9 -2.43 -8.96 0.06
N PRO A 10 -1.66 -9.77 0.80
CA PRO A 10 -2.12 -11.06 1.33
C PRO A 10 -3.15 -10.88 2.44
N GLU A 11 -3.87 -11.95 2.81
CA GLU A 11 -4.82 -11.89 3.94
C GLU A 11 -4.16 -11.51 5.26
N ARG A 12 -2.94 -11.98 5.47
CA ARG A 12 -2.08 -11.62 6.60
C ARG A 12 -0.91 -10.79 6.11
N PHE A 13 -0.96 -9.48 6.32
CA PHE A 13 0.13 -8.59 5.95
C PHE A 13 1.03 -8.31 7.16
N ASP A 14 2.17 -8.99 7.18
CA ASP A 14 3.17 -8.97 8.23
C ASP A 14 4.59 -9.12 7.65
N PHE A 15 5.60 -9.19 8.51
CA PHE A 15 7.01 -9.26 8.09
C PHE A 15 7.31 -10.48 7.21
N TYR A 16 6.54 -11.56 7.29
CA TYR A 16 6.75 -12.74 6.45
C TYR A 16 6.71 -12.37 4.95
N HIS A 17 5.89 -11.38 4.60
CA HIS A 17 5.68 -10.95 3.23
C HIS A 17 6.63 -9.83 2.75
N HIS A 18 7.62 -9.43 3.57
CA HIS A 18 8.49 -8.27 3.27
C HIS A 18 9.24 -8.37 1.94
N LYS A 19 9.77 -9.55 1.60
CA LYS A 19 10.53 -9.75 0.35
C LYS A 19 9.63 -9.58 -0.86
N LYS A 20 8.44 -10.20 -0.81
CA LYS A 20 7.48 -10.13 -1.91
C LYS A 20 6.98 -8.70 -2.08
N PHE A 21 6.54 -8.06 -0.99
CA PHE A 21 6.07 -6.67 -1.02
C PHE A 21 7.13 -5.71 -1.58
N THR A 22 8.39 -5.89 -1.16
CA THR A 22 9.51 -5.10 -1.69
C THR A 22 9.74 -5.32 -3.17
N SER A 23 9.71 -6.57 -3.62
CA SER A 23 9.85 -6.88 -5.05
C SER A 23 8.70 -6.30 -5.88
N ASP A 24 7.46 -6.38 -5.38
CA ASP A 24 6.27 -5.91 -6.11
C ASP A 24 6.33 -4.39 -6.35
N TYR A 25 6.61 -3.59 -5.31
CA TYR A 25 6.70 -2.13 -5.51
C TYR A 25 7.96 -1.72 -6.28
N GLN A 26 9.04 -2.47 -6.20
CA GLN A 26 10.23 -2.20 -7.01
C GLN A 26 9.95 -2.42 -8.50
N LYS A 27 9.18 -3.46 -8.85
CA LYS A 27 8.72 -3.66 -10.23
C LYS A 27 7.84 -2.50 -10.69
N ALA A 28 6.91 -2.04 -9.84
CA ALA A 28 6.09 -0.87 -10.15
C ALA A 28 6.95 0.37 -10.48
N PHE A 29 8.07 0.57 -9.78
CA PHE A 29 9.00 1.68 -10.06
C PHE A 29 9.84 1.52 -11.32
N LEU A 30 9.82 0.36 -11.98
CA LEU A 30 10.47 0.15 -13.28
C LEU A 30 9.52 0.45 -14.44
N GLU A 31 8.21 0.53 -14.19
CA GLU A 31 7.23 0.86 -15.23
C GLU A 31 7.40 2.31 -15.69
N GLU A 32 7.56 2.48 -17.00
CA GLU A 32 7.56 3.82 -17.60
C GLU A 32 6.20 4.49 -17.35
N ASP A 33 6.23 5.77 -17.00
CA ASP A 33 5.05 6.61 -16.75
C ASP A 33 4.13 6.22 -15.58
N ILE A 34 4.59 5.41 -14.62
CA ILE A 34 3.84 5.21 -13.37
C ILE A 34 3.65 6.55 -12.63
N LYS A 35 2.41 6.85 -12.22
CA LYS A 35 2.07 8.04 -11.42
C LYS A 35 1.29 7.72 -10.15
N HIS A 36 0.67 6.55 -10.11
CA HIS A 36 -0.19 6.13 -9.02
C HIS A 36 0.11 4.67 -8.66
N LEU A 37 0.34 4.41 -7.38
CA LEU A 37 0.48 3.06 -6.85
C LEU A 37 -0.60 2.84 -5.79
N VAL A 38 -1.44 1.82 -5.99
CA VAL A 38 -2.56 1.51 -5.13
C VAL A 38 -2.32 0.19 -4.41
N LEU A 39 -2.38 0.21 -3.09
CA LEU A 39 -2.40 -1.00 -2.28
C LEU A 39 -3.83 -1.51 -2.15
N ASP A 40 -4.07 -2.74 -2.58
CA ASP A 40 -5.38 -3.37 -2.52
C ASP A 40 -5.51 -4.22 -1.24
N PHE A 41 -6.30 -3.70 -0.29
CA PHE A 41 -6.57 -4.30 1.01
C PHE A 41 -7.83 -5.19 1.02
N SER A 42 -8.48 -5.42 -0.14
CA SER A 42 -9.77 -6.13 -0.23
C SER A 42 -9.80 -7.53 0.38
N ARG A 43 -8.64 -8.17 0.60
CA ARG A 43 -8.53 -9.46 1.30
C ARG A 43 -7.80 -9.41 2.64
N VAL A 44 -7.27 -8.26 3.03
CA VAL A 44 -6.41 -8.15 4.23
C VAL A 44 -7.29 -8.23 5.48
N LEU A 45 -7.04 -9.25 6.29
CA LEU A 45 -7.74 -9.50 7.55
C LEU A 45 -6.87 -9.17 8.77
N TYR A 46 -5.55 -9.13 8.60
CA TYR A 46 -4.60 -8.89 9.69
C TYR A 46 -3.41 -8.05 9.25
N ILE A 47 -3.01 -7.10 10.10
CA ILE A 47 -1.85 -6.22 9.94
C ILE A 47 -1.08 -6.18 11.26
N ASP A 48 0.25 -6.17 11.20
CA ASP A 48 1.11 -5.92 12.37
C ASP A 48 1.92 -4.62 12.25
N SER A 49 2.72 -4.33 13.28
CA SER A 49 3.60 -3.15 13.30
C SER A 49 4.66 -3.15 12.20
N SER A 50 5.11 -4.32 11.76
CA SER A 50 6.12 -4.44 10.72
C SER A 50 5.55 -4.06 9.34
N ALA A 51 4.31 -4.47 9.06
CA ALA A 51 3.58 -4.08 7.86
C ALA A 51 3.37 -2.58 7.75
N LEU A 52 2.99 -1.93 8.85
CA LEU A 52 2.90 -0.46 8.91
C LEU A 52 4.25 0.20 8.58
N GLY A 53 5.35 -0.32 9.13
CA GLY A 53 6.71 0.14 8.80
C GLY A 53 7.06 -0.03 7.32
N MET A 54 6.66 -1.14 6.71
CA MET A 54 6.85 -1.39 5.27
C MET A 54 6.05 -0.42 4.41
N MET A 55 4.82 -0.08 4.81
CA MET A 55 4.01 0.93 4.13
C MET A 55 4.68 2.31 4.20
N VAL A 56 5.14 2.73 5.39
CA VAL A 56 5.87 4.00 5.53
C VAL A 56 7.10 4.04 4.60
N LEU A 57 7.85 2.94 4.50
CA LEU A 57 9.00 2.86 3.60
C LEU A 57 8.60 2.99 2.12
N LEU A 58 7.54 2.30 1.70
CA LEU A 58 7.00 2.42 0.34
C LEU A 58 6.62 3.87 0.04
N HIS A 59 5.81 4.49 0.91
CA HIS A 59 5.35 5.87 0.72
C HIS A 59 6.52 6.84 0.53
N ARG A 60 7.56 6.75 1.37
CA ARG A 60 8.77 7.58 1.25
C ARG A 60 9.44 7.42 -0.11
N LYS A 61 9.64 6.18 -0.58
CA LYS A 61 10.29 5.90 -1.87
C LYS A 61 9.44 6.34 -3.07
N ALA A 62 8.11 6.23 -2.96
CA ALA A 62 7.19 6.68 -3.98
C ALA A 62 7.18 8.21 -4.08
N LEU A 63 7.18 8.90 -2.93
CA LEU A 63 7.27 10.36 -2.85
C LEU A 63 8.53 10.92 -3.50
N GLU A 64 9.70 10.30 -3.25
CA GLU A 64 10.98 10.65 -3.91
C GLU A 64 10.90 10.57 -5.45
N ARG A 65 10.00 9.73 -5.98
CA ARG A 65 9.78 9.51 -7.42
C ARG A 65 8.58 10.27 -7.97
N GLN A 66 7.92 11.10 -7.15
CA GLN A 66 6.68 11.78 -7.51
C GLN A 66 5.54 10.82 -7.91
N ILE A 67 5.53 9.62 -7.32
CA ILE A 67 4.46 8.64 -7.46
C ILE A 67 3.55 8.79 -6.25
N SER A 68 2.27 9.05 -6.50
CA SER A 68 1.27 9.08 -5.43
C SER A 68 0.89 7.67 -4.97
N THR A 69 0.54 7.55 -3.70
CA THR A 69 0.18 6.27 -3.09
C THR A 69 -1.23 6.30 -2.52
N ALA A 70 -2.02 5.28 -2.83
CA ALA A 70 -3.38 5.12 -2.32
C ALA A 70 -3.61 3.73 -1.73
N ILE A 71 -4.70 3.60 -0.98
CA ILE A 71 -5.21 2.35 -0.43
C ILE A 71 -6.66 2.21 -0.87
N ARG A 72 -7.06 1.02 -1.30
CA ARG A 72 -8.47 0.67 -1.57
C ARG A 72 -8.88 -0.60 -0.84
N GLY A 73 -10.18 -0.84 -0.72
CA GLY A 73 -10.72 -2.10 -0.19
C GLY A 73 -10.43 -2.34 1.29
N LEU A 74 -10.20 -1.29 2.08
CA LEU A 74 -10.11 -1.42 3.53
C LEU A 74 -11.44 -1.88 4.10
N HIS A 75 -11.36 -2.79 5.07
CA HIS A 75 -12.52 -3.31 5.78
C HIS A 75 -12.09 -3.93 7.11
N GLY A 76 -13.04 -4.03 8.05
CA GLY A 76 -12.88 -4.77 9.31
C GLY A 76 -11.65 -4.35 10.12
N GLN A 77 -10.95 -5.33 10.70
CA GLN A 77 -9.81 -5.08 11.58
C GLN A 77 -8.65 -4.36 10.88
N ALA A 78 -8.45 -4.59 9.58
CA ALA A 78 -7.42 -3.90 8.82
C ALA A 78 -7.68 -2.38 8.75
N GLU A 79 -8.94 -1.98 8.56
CA GLU A 79 -9.34 -0.56 8.54
C GLU A 79 -9.12 0.12 9.89
N GLU A 80 -9.48 -0.54 11.00
CA GLU A 80 -9.25 -0.04 12.35
C GLU A 80 -7.77 0.20 12.61
N ILE A 81 -6.91 -0.77 12.28
CA ILE A 81 -5.45 -0.67 12.48
C ILE A 81 -4.87 0.48 11.64
N ILE A 82 -5.25 0.58 10.36
CA ILE A 82 -4.79 1.64 9.45
C ILE A 82 -5.21 3.02 9.96
N THR A 83 -6.42 3.13 10.51
CA THR A 83 -6.96 4.37 11.09
C THR A 83 -6.21 4.75 12.37
N ILE A 84 -6.03 3.81 13.31
CA ILE A 84 -5.29 4.03 14.56
C ILE A 84 -3.83 4.40 14.28
N ALA A 85 -3.20 3.73 13.32
CA ALA A 85 -1.86 4.03 12.87
C ALA A 85 -1.75 5.36 12.08
N ASN A 86 -2.88 6.03 11.83
CA ASN A 86 -2.96 7.32 11.15
C ASN A 86 -2.33 7.29 9.75
N MET A 87 -2.45 6.15 9.06
CA MET A 87 -1.90 5.95 7.72
C MET A 87 -2.61 6.80 6.65
N GLY A 88 -3.80 7.32 6.94
CA GLY A 88 -4.52 8.26 6.07
C GLY A 88 -3.78 9.60 5.86
N ARG A 89 -2.73 9.90 6.63
CA ARG A 89 -1.84 11.04 6.35
C ARG A 89 -0.81 10.75 5.25
N LEU A 90 -0.52 9.48 4.99
CA LEU A 90 0.47 9.03 4.01
C LEU A 90 -0.21 8.53 2.73
N TYR A 91 -1.37 7.88 2.88
CA TYR A 91 -2.10 7.28 1.77
C TYR A 91 -3.45 7.96 1.57
N LEU A 92 -3.77 8.21 0.30
CA LEU A 92 -5.16 8.50 -0.08
C LEU A 92 -5.99 7.23 0.15
N VAL A 93 -7.06 7.32 0.92
CA VAL A 93 -7.99 6.20 1.08
C VAL A 93 -9.10 6.34 0.04
N GLU A 94 -9.09 5.45 -0.94
CA GLU A 94 -10.13 5.34 -1.95
C GLU A 94 -11.35 4.66 -1.32
N ARG A 95 -12.52 5.31 -1.42
CA ARG A 95 -13.80 4.71 -1.06
C ARG A 95 -14.48 4.29 -2.34
N ASP A 96 -14.72 2.99 -2.50
CA ASP A 96 -15.61 2.50 -3.54
C ASP A 96 -17.01 3.02 -3.23
N VAL A 97 -17.56 3.83 -4.14
CA VAL A 97 -18.91 4.43 -4.05
C VAL A 97 -19.95 3.46 -4.58
#